data_AF-A0A3C1B3V0-F1
#
_entry.id   AF-A0A3C1B3V0-F1
#
_cell.length_a   1.000
_cell.length_b   1.000
_cell.length_c   1.000
_cell.angle_alpha   90.00
_cell.angle_beta   90.00
_cell.angle_gamma   90.00
#
_symmetry.space_group_name_H-M   'P 1'
#
loop_
_entity.id
_entity.type
_entity.pdbx_description
1 polymer ?
#
loop_
_entity_poly.entity_id
_entity_poly.type
_entity_poly.pdbx_seq_one_letter_code
_entity_poly.pdbx_strand_id
1 'polypeptide(L)'
;MSKKIVAFTCGRRGGNTEIYVKMALVAASKMGIECELIRLNECNLIPCKDCLRGPCYVKGPGACILKDDGEWLAQKFLESDGYILGAPVWSLSPAGIVTVFRDRIFGPKMDLAGWEMNGGAPEWANGRKLQRPGALISVGGALTEHWTSLGLATLYTTTFSAQTNVIDHMNVHQVADLGEALTRQDYIYRAKYLGQNLGHAVLNPQIDWVHKFLGETHGEACPGCHTSLVVAKPGRNYVECAICGRKGYVSMADGTLSYTWPDDPQDRLTMQGKYDHMREIARHSEMYRPQEEGVQEELKKWRQLEDFTVASPSKKRDIK
;
A
#
# COMPACT_ATOMS: atom_id res chain seq x y z
N MET A 1 -21.42 9.89 14.47
CA MET A 1 -20.13 9.59 15.12
C MET A 1 -19.10 10.58 14.60
N SER A 2 -18.13 11.00 15.41
CA SER A 2 -17.00 11.81 14.94
C SER A 2 -16.20 11.02 13.90
N LYS A 3 -15.73 11.69 12.84
CA LYS A 3 -14.89 11.07 11.81
C LYS A 3 -13.45 10.97 12.29
N LYS A 4 -12.74 9.90 11.90
CA LYS A 4 -11.37 9.63 12.33
C LYS A 4 -10.41 9.40 11.16
N ILE A 5 -9.28 10.10 11.15
CA ILE A 5 -8.12 9.81 10.30
C ILE A 5 -7.02 9.18 11.16
N VAL A 6 -6.47 8.06 10.70
CA VAL A 6 -5.28 7.45 11.31
C VAL A 6 -4.13 7.53 10.30
N ALA A 7 -3.06 8.20 10.70
CA ALA A 7 -1.83 8.26 9.95
C ALA A 7 -0.79 7.29 10.50
N PHE A 8 -0.08 6.63 9.59
CA PHE A 8 1.08 5.80 9.88
C PHE A 8 2.31 6.47 9.28
N THR A 9 3.38 6.59 10.06
CA THR A 9 4.63 7.20 9.59
C THR A 9 5.83 6.33 9.91
N CYS A 10 6.80 6.34 9.00
CA CYS A 10 8.07 5.63 9.12
C CYS A 10 9.23 6.62 9.18
N GLY A 11 10.39 6.13 9.60
CA GLY A 11 11.62 6.89 9.69
C GLY A 11 11.91 7.40 11.10
N ARG A 12 12.71 8.47 11.17
CA ARG A 12 13.12 9.06 12.44
C ARG A 12 11.93 9.75 13.11
N ARG A 13 11.79 9.58 14.43
CA ARG A 13 10.89 10.37 15.25
C ARG A 13 11.16 11.85 15.05
N GLY A 14 10.13 12.61 14.70
CA GLY A 14 10.25 14.05 14.39
C GLY A 14 11.00 14.37 13.10
N GLY A 15 11.25 13.38 12.23
CA GLY A 15 11.92 13.57 10.95
C GLY A 15 11.05 14.24 9.89
N ASN A 16 11.65 14.52 8.73
CA ASN A 16 11.01 15.23 7.62
C ASN A 16 9.67 14.62 7.17
N THR A 17 9.60 13.28 7.04
CA THR A 17 8.36 12.57 6.72
C THR A 17 7.28 12.82 7.76
N GLU A 18 7.61 12.69 9.06
CA GLU A 18 6.66 12.93 10.14
C GLU A 18 6.17 14.38 10.17
N ILE A 19 7.04 15.34 9.85
CA ILE A 19 6.69 16.76 9.76
C ILE A 19 5.59 16.97 8.70
N TYR A 20 5.75 16.45 7.48
CA TYR A 20 4.73 16.58 6.44
C TYR A 20 3.43 15.86 6.80
N VAL A 21 3.51 14.65 7.37
CA VAL A 21 2.32 13.93 7.86
C VAL A 21 1.57 14.74 8.92
N LYS A 22 2.29 15.33 9.89
CA LYS A 22 1.68 16.19 10.92
C LYS A 22 1.03 17.44 10.32
N MET A 23 1.62 18.04 9.29
CA MET A 23 1.02 19.19 8.60
C MET A 23 -0.32 18.82 7.95
N ALA A 24 -0.38 17.65 7.30
CA ALA A 24 -1.63 17.11 6.75
C ALA A 24 -2.68 16.87 7.84
N LEU A 25 -2.29 16.21 8.95
CA LEU A 25 -3.19 15.96 10.09
C LEU A 25 -3.71 17.25 10.73
N VAL A 26 -2.86 18.26 10.92
CA VAL A 26 -3.28 19.56 11.47
C VAL A 26 -4.31 20.22 10.55
N ALA A 27 -4.13 20.12 9.23
CA ALA A 27 -5.09 20.67 8.27
C ALA A 27 -6.44 19.94 8.32
N ALA A 28 -6.42 18.60 8.39
CA ALA A 28 -7.64 17.79 8.52
C ALA A 28 -8.35 18.02 9.88
N SER A 29 -7.59 18.13 10.97
CA SER A 29 -8.13 18.37 12.31
C SER A 29 -8.90 19.69 12.43
N LYS A 30 -8.45 20.74 11.72
CA LYS A 30 -9.18 22.02 11.61
C LYS A 30 -10.56 21.89 10.95
N MET A 31 -10.84 20.77 10.27
CA MET A 31 -12.15 20.45 9.70
C MET A 31 -13.04 19.65 10.67
N GLY A 32 -12.63 19.49 11.93
CA GLY A 32 -13.39 18.78 12.96
C GLY A 32 -13.18 17.26 12.97
N ILE A 33 -12.13 16.76 12.30
CA ILE A 33 -11.82 15.33 12.20
C ILE A 33 -10.85 14.92 13.31
N GLU A 34 -11.15 13.84 14.01
CA GLU A 34 -10.23 13.24 14.99
C GLU A 34 -9.02 12.65 14.27
N CYS A 35 -7.82 12.93 14.76
CA CYS A 35 -6.56 12.54 14.10
C CYS A 35 -5.66 11.77 15.06
N GLU A 36 -5.15 10.63 14.60
CA GLU A 36 -4.12 9.85 15.30
C GLU A 36 -2.87 9.69 14.42
N LEU A 37 -1.69 9.65 15.04
CA LEU A 37 -0.42 9.40 14.36
C LEU A 37 0.31 8.24 15.05
N ILE A 38 0.62 7.21 14.27
CA ILE A 38 1.35 6.02 14.72
C ILE A 38 2.71 5.97 14.03
N ARG A 39 3.79 5.83 14.80
CA ARG A 39 5.15 5.67 14.27
C ARG A 39 5.48 4.19 14.16
N LEU A 40 5.54 3.67 12.94
CA LEU A 40 5.76 2.24 12.71
C LEU A 40 7.13 1.76 13.20
N ASN A 41 8.15 2.63 13.24
CA ASN A 41 9.46 2.32 13.81
C ASN A 41 9.47 2.23 15.35
N GLU A 42 8.41 2.67 16.03
CA GLU A 42 8.23 2.52 17.48
C GLU A 42 7.38 1.29 17.85
N CYS A 43 6.77 0.62 16.87
CA CYS A 43 6.00 -0.60 17.08
C CYS A 43 6.91 -1.84 17.11
N ASN A 44 6.56 -2.80 17.95
CA ASN A 44 7.06 -4.16 17.81
C ASN A 44 6.26 -4.85 16.70
N LEU A 45 6.85 -4.98 15.51
CA LEU A 45 6.20 -5.64 14.37
C LEU A 45 7.17 -6.59 13.67
N ILE A 46 6.99 -7.88 13.91
CA ILE A 46 7.85 -8.95 13.40
C ILE A 46 7.48 -9.25 11.93
N PRO A 47 8.45 -9.51 11.03
CA PRO A 47 8.13 -9.95 9.67
C PRO A 47 7.22 -11.19 9.64
N CYS A 48 6.28 -11.20 8.69
CA CYS A 48 5.36 -12.33 8.49
C CYS A 48 6.14 -13.64 8.29
N LYS A 49 5.57 -14.76 8.78
CA LYS A 49 6.17 -16.10 8.69
C LYS A 49 5.54 -17.00 7.64
N ASP A 50 4.57 -16.48 6.88
CA ASP A 50 3.81 -17.24 5.89
C ASP A 50 3.34 -18.62 6.41
N CYS A 51 2.56 -18.60 7.48
CA CYS A 51 2.17 -19.82 8.17
C CYS A 51 1.23 -20.65 7.29
N LEU A 52 1.51 -21.95 7.13
CA LEU A 52 0.79 -22.90 6.26
C LEU A 52 -0.76 -22.86 6.36
N ARG A 53 -1.31 -22.54 7.53
CA ARG A 53 -2.77 -22.48 7.76
C ARG A 53 -3.33 -21.06 7.89
N GLY A 54 -2.48 -20.04 7.78
CA GLY A 54 -2.86 -18.63 7.89
C GLY A 54 -3.86 -18.34 9.01
N PRO A 55 -3.56 -18.60 10.30
CA PRO A 55 -4.55 -18.46 11.37
C PRO A 55 -5.11 -17.03 11.46
N CYS A 56 -4.30 -16.02 11.14
CA CYS A 56 -4.74 -14.62 11.08
C CYS A 56 -5.64 -14.27 9.88
N TYR A 57 -5.57 -15.07 8.82
CA TYR A 57 -6.49 -14.98 7.68
C TYR A 57 -7.83 -15.62 8.03
N VAL A 58 -7.80 -16.82 8.63
CA VAL A 58 -9.01 -17.59 8.94
C VAL A 58 -9.79 -17.01 10.12
N LYS A 59 -9.09 -16.61 11.19
CA LYS A 59 -9.70 -16.20 12.46
C LYS A 59 -9.50 -14.72 12.80
N GLY A 60 -8.84 -13.97 11.91
CA GLY A 60 -8.57 -12.54 12.06
C GLY A 60 -7.25 -12.20 12.75
N PRO A 61 -6.86 -10.91 12.76
CA PRO A 61 -5.51 -10.46 13.16
C PRO A 61 -5.02 -10.99 14.52
N GLY A 62 -5.88 -11.07 15.54
CA GLY A 62 -5.51 -11.56 16.88
C GLY A 62 -5.14 -13.05 16.96
N ALA A 63 -5.52 -13.84 15.95
CA ALA A 63 -5.11 -15.23 15.85
C ALA A 63 -3.69 -15.41 15.29
N CYS A 64 -2.97 -14.32 15.00
CA CYS A 64 -1.57 -14.40 14.61
C CYS A 64 -0.73 -15.08 15.71
N ILE A 65 0.21 -15.94 15.29
CA ILE A 65 1.14 -16.61 16.20
C ILE A 65 2.20 -15.65 16.75
N LEU A 66 2.44 -14.53 16.04
CA LEU A 66 3.34 -13.48 16.45
C LEU A 66 2.59 -12.60 17.46
N LYS A 67 3.06 -12.57 18.71
CA LYS A 67 2.50 -11.76 19.79
C LYS A 67 3.22 -10.42 19.84
N ASP A 68 2.73 -9.51 19.01
CA ASP A 68 3.27 -8.17 18.81
C ASP A 68 2.15 -7.19 18.41
N ASP A 69 2.49 -5.98 17.97
CA ASP A 69 1.51 -4.89 17.77
C ASP A 69 0.65 -5.06 16.50
N GLY A 70 0.79 -6.17 15.76
CA GLY A 70 0.09 -6.38 14.49
C GLY A 70 -1.44 -6.38 14.60
N GLU A 71 -2.00 -6.94 15.65
CA GLU A 71 -3.45 -6.91 15.88
C GLU A 71 -3.95 -5.48 16.12
N TRP A 72 -3.27 -4.75 17.01
CA TRP A 72 -3.61 -3.38 17.34
C TRP A 72 -3.53 -2.45 16.12
N LEU A 73 -2.48 -2.60 15.30
CA LEU A 73 -2.35 -1.84 14.05
C LEU A 73 -3.49 -2.12 13.06
N ALA A 74 -3.92 -3.37 12.95
CA ALA A 74 -5.04 -3.76 12.11
C ALA A 74 -6.37 -3.15 12.61
N GLN A 75 -6.59 -3.16 13.92
CA GLN A 75 -7.75 -2.52 14.54
C GLN A 75 -7.75 -1.00 14.31
N LYS A 76 -6.62 -0.33 14.52
CA LYS A 76 -6.46 1.12 14.24
C LYS A 76 -6.77 1.47 12.80
N PHE A 77 -6.35 0.63 11.85
CA PHE A 77 -6.74 0.80 10.45
C PHE A 77 -8.26 0.62 10.26
N LEU A 78 -8.86 -0.45 10.75
CA LEU A 78 -10.31 -0.73 10.60
C LEU A 78 -11.22 0.33 11.24
N GLU A 79 -10.77 0.95 12.34
CA GLU A 79 -11.52 2.00 13.04
C GLU A 79 -11.49 3.35 12.32
N SER A 80 -10.53 3.56 11.41
CA SER A 80 -10.37 4.81 10.67
C SER A 80 -11.40 4.99 9.56
N ASP A 81 -11.84 6.24 9.35
CA ASP A 81 -12.57 6.69 8.17
C ASP A 81 -11.62 7.19 7.07
N GLY A 82 -10.37 7.50 7.40
CA GLY A 82 -9.35 7.94 6.45
C GLY A 82 -7.94 7.50 6.84
N TYR A 83 -7.11 7.30 5.83
CA TYR A 83 -5.78 6.70 5.95
C TYR A 83 -4.69 7.65 5.45
N ILE A 84 -3.60 7.82 6.20
CA ILE A 84 -2.37 8.43 5.68
C ILE A 84 -1.20 7.47 5.89
N LEU A 85 -0.35 7.30 4.87
CA LEU A 85 0.94 6.65 5.03
C LEU A 85 2.07 7.56 4.54
N GLY A 86 3.00 7.87 5.45
CA GLY A 86 4.22 8.60 5.12
C GLY A 86 5.47 7.77 5.35
N ALA A 87 6.38 7.71 4.38
CA ALA A 87 7.67 7.05 4.58
C ALA A 87 8.85 7.75 3.87
N PRO A 88 10.06 7.69 4.46
CA PRO A 88 11.27 8.09 3.77
C PRO A 88 11.66 7.03 2.73
N VAL A 89 12.35 7.47 1.68
CA VAL A 89 12.92 6.63 0.63
C VAL A 89 14.41 6.40 0.88
N TRP A 90 14.82 5.13 0.92
CA TRP A 90 16.20 4.68 0.99
C TRP A 90 16.45 3.67 -0.12
N SER A 91 17.42 3.95 -0.99
CA SER A 91 17.71 3.11 -2.17
C SER A 91 16.47 2.87 -3.04
N LEU A 92 15.85 3.96 -3.51
CA LEU A 92 14.63 4.02 -4.33
C LEU A 92 13.32 3.59 -3.65
N SER A 93 13.38 2.76 -2.60
CA SER A 93 12.20 2.17 -1.95
C SER A 93 11.92 2.79 -0.57
N PRO A 94 10.67 2.81 -0.10
CA PRO A 94 10.35 3.15 1.29
C PRO A 94 11.09 2.28 2.32
N ALA A 95 11.20 2.81 3.55
CA ALA A 95 11.75 2.06 4.68
C ALA A 95 11.14 0.65 4.82
N GLY A 96 11.97 -0.38 5.09
CA GLY A 96 11.56 -1.79 5.07
C GLY A 96 10.41 -2.15 6.02
N ILE A 97 10.17 -1.36 7.07
CA ILE A 97 9.00 -1.50 7.94
C ILE A 97 7.67 -1.33 7.19
N VAL A 98 7.62 -0.59 6.08
CA VAL A 98 6.45 -0.46 5.21
C VAL A 98 6.05 -1.83 4.63
N THR A 99 7.04 -2.60 4.17
CA THR A 99 6.82 -3.96 3.65
C THR A 99 6.31 -4.89 4.76
N VAL A 100 6.90 -4.81 5.95
CA VAL A 100 6.44 -5.58 7.11
C VAL A 100 5.01 -5.18 7.48
N PHE A 101 4.69 -3.89 7.52
CA PHE A 101 3.36 -3.37 7.79
C PHE A 101 2.34 -3.85 6.74
N ARG A 102 2.69 -3.80 5.45
CA ARG A 102 1.89 -4.35 4.36
C ARG A 102 1.52 -5.81 4.61
N ASP A 103 2.52 -6.67 4.79
CA ASP A 103 2.32 -8.12 4.89
C ASP A 103 1.59 -8.50 6.19
N ARG A 104 1.89 -7.78 7.29
CA ARG A 104 1.31 -8.04 8.60
C ARG A 104 -0.11 -7.53 8.75
N ILE A 105 -0.46 -6.39 8.15
CA ILE A 105 -1.78 -5.75 8.36
C ILE A 105 -2.72 -5.99 7.19
N PHE A 106 -2.22 -5.94 5.96
CA PHE A 106 -3.01 -6.07 4.74
C PHE A 106 -2.87 -7.46 4.11
N GLY A 107 -3.04 -7.57 2.80
CA GLY A 107 -3.05 -8.83 2.06
C GLY A 107 -4.41 -9.53 2.10
N PRO A 108 -4.48 -10.85 1.81
CA PRO A 108 -5.73 -11.57 1.59
C PRO A 108 -6.72 -11.46 2.76
N LYS A 109 -6.23 -11.32 3.99
CA LYS A 109 -7.07 -11.20 5.19
C LYS A 109 -7.87 -9.91 5.24
N MET A 110 -7.39 -8.85 4.61
CA MET A 110 -8.08 -7.55 4.51
C MET A 110 -8.70 -7.35 3.12
N ASP A 111 -8.79 -8.40 2.30
CA ASP A 111 -9.32 -8.27 0.95
C ASP A 111 -10.84 -8.19 0.94
N LEU A 112 -11.37 -7.01 0.59
CA LEU A 112 -12.80 -6.75 0.62
C LEU A 112 -13.57 -7.63 -0.37
N ALA A 113 -13.02 -7.87 -1.57
CA ALA A 113 -13.65 -8.74 -2.56
C ALA A 113 -13.67 -10.18 -2.07
N GLY A 114 -12.55 -10.64 -1.49
CA GLY A 114 -12.47 -11.94 -0.82
C GLY A 114 -13.51 -12.10 0.29
N TRP A 115 -13.74 -11.08 1.12
CA TRP A 115 -14.80 -11.12 2.13
C TRP A 115 -16.19 -11.27 1.49
N GLU A 116 -16.53 -10.47 0.47
CA GLU A 116 -17.86 -10.56 -0.15
C GLU A 116 -18.13 -11.92 -0.78
N MET A 117 -17.14 -12.47 -1.48
CA MET A 117 -17.23 -13.78 -2.13
C MET A 117 -17.39 -14.92 -1.11
N ASN A 118 -16.95 -14.72 0.13
CA ASN A 118 -17.03 -15.69 1.22
C ASN A 118 -18.20 -15.42 2.19
N GLY A 119 -19.26 -14.74 1.74
CA GLY A 119 -20.47 -14.54 2.53
C GLY A 119 -20.50 -13.26 3.37
N GLY A 120 -19.53 -12.36 3.20
CA GLY A 120 -19.52 -11.03 3.81
C GLY A 120 -18.31 -10.75 4.68
N ALA A 121 -18.36 -9.61 5.38
CA ALA A 121 -17.29 -9.21 6.28
C ALA A 121 -17.16 -10.22 7.44
N PRO A 122 -15.94 -10.66 7.80
CA PRO A 122 -15.75 -11.56 8.92
C PRO A 122 -16.09 -10.87 10.25
N GLU A 123 -16.50 -11.66 11.25
CA GLU A 123 -16.93 -11.15 12.56
C GLU A 123 -15.87 -10.26 13.24
N TRP A 124 -14.60 -10.64 13.15
CA TRP A 124 -13.48 -9.87 13.70
C TRP A 124 -13.29 -8.49 13.06
N ALA A 125 -13.81 -8.28 11.85
CA ALA A 125 -13.80 -6.96 11.22
C ALA A 125 -14.94 -6.06 11.75
N ASN A 126 -15.84 -6.59 12.58
CA ASN A 126 -16.92 -5.87 13.26
C ASN A 126 -17.72 -4.96 12.30
N GLY A 127 -18.08 -5.49 11.14
CA GLY A 127 -18.82 -4.74 10.11
C GLY A 127 -18.05 -3.62 9.40
N ARG A 128 -16.75 -3.43 9.67
CA ARG A 128 -15.89 -2.38 9.07
C ARG A 128 -15.42 -2.71 7.64
N LYS A 129 -16.37 -3.10 6.80
CA LYS A 129 -16.20 -3.31 5.36
C LYS A 129 -16.37 -2.00 4.61
N LEU A 130 -15.50 -1.05 4.91
CA LEU A 130 -15.57 0.31 4.37
C LEU A 130 -14.44 0.49 3.37
N GLN A 131 -14.81 0.81 2.13
CA GLN A 131 -13.91 1.56 1.28
C GLN A 131 -13.65 2.90 1.96
N ARG A 132 -12.40 3.35 1.97
CA ARG A 132 -12.05 4.61 2.63
C ARG A 132 -11.10 5.43 1.78
N PRO A 133 -11.20 6.77 1.84
CA PRO A 133 -10.20 7.61 1.22
C PRO A 133 -8.86 7.47 1.95
N GLY A 134 -7.77 7.59 1.19
CA GLY A 134 -6.42 7.58 1.73
C GLY A 134 -5.51 8.57 1.02
N ALA A 135 -4.38 8.88 1.65
CA ALA A 135 -3.34 9.72 1.07
C ALA A 135 -1.93 9.22 1.38
N LEU A 136 -1.00 9.45 0.46
CA LEU A 136 0.37 8.91 0.54
C LEU A 136 1.43 10.02 0.47
N ILE A 137 2.47 9.92 1.31
CA ILE A 137 3.57 10.88 1.36
C ILE A 137 4.90 10.14 1.26
N SER A 138 5.60 10.29 0.13
CA SER A 138 6.95 9.75 -0.06
C SER A 138 8.00 10.86 0.09
N VAL A 139 9.11 10.60 0.78
CA VAL A 139 10.14 11.62 1.05
C VAL A 139 11.55 11.12 0.78
N GLY A 140 12.26 11.76 -0.13
CA GLY A 140 13.66 11.49 -0.47
C GLY A 140 14.56 12.71 -0.38
N GLY A 141 15.85 12.46 -0.16
CA GLY A 141 16.87 13.51 -0.04
C GLY A 141 17.54 13.94 -1.34
N ALA A 142 17.50 13.11 -2.38
CA ALA A 142 18.23 13.37 -3.61
C ALA A 142 17.66 14.56 -4.39
N LEU A 143 18.51 15.21 -5.20
CA LEU A 143 18.12 16.42 -5.93
C LEU A 143 17.03 16.19 -6.98
N THR A 144 16.93 14.97 -7.49
CA THR A 144 16.09 14.61 -8.64
C THR A 144 15.13 13.49 -8.28
N GLU A 145 13.92 13.57 -8.80
CA GLU A 145 12.81 12.68 -8.46
C GLU A 145 13.05 11.20 -8.82
N HIS A 146 13.93 10.88 -9.79
CA HIS A 146 14.18 9.48 -10.16
C HIS A 146 14.70 8.62 -8.98
N TRP A 147 15.31 9.25 -7.97
CA TRP A 147 15.74 8.59 -6.73
C TRP A 147 14.60 8.23 -5.77
N THR A 148 13.38 8.71 -6.02
CA THR A 148 12.16 8.37 -5.29
C THR A 148 11.15 7.57 -6.13
N SER A 149 11.60 7.03 -7.26
CA SER A 149 10.76 6.36 -8.27
C SER A 149 9.90 5.19 -7.76
N LEU A 150 10.34 4.45 -6.73
CA LEU A 150 9.54 3.35 -6.14
C LEU A 150 8.83 3.76 -4.84
N GLY A 151 8.99 5.03 -4.41
CA GLY A 151 8.43 5.59 -3.20
C GLY A 151 6.92 5.42 -3.13
N LEU A 152 6.19 6.24 -3.90
CA LEU A 152 4.73 6.16 -3.98
C LEU A 152 4.26 4.77 -4.43
N ALA A 153 4.93 4.17 -5.41
CA ALA A 153 4.59 2.86 -5.94
C ALA A 153 4.50 1.78 -4.85
N THR A 154 5.46 1.80 -3.92
CA THR A 154 5.50 0.84 -2.82
C THR A 154 4.50 1.20 -1.72
N LEU A 155 4.27 2.48 -1.44
CA LEU A 155 3.21 2.90 -0.50
C LEU A 155 1.82 2.48 -0.97
N TYR A 156 1.54 2.53 -2.27
CA TYR A 156 0.29 2.02 -2.84
C TYR A 156 0.01 0.55 -2.51
N THR A 157 1.05 -0.27 -2.28
CA THR A 157 0.85 -1.70 -2.01
C THR A 157 0.14 -1.98 -0.68
N THR A 158 -0.01 -0.98 0.20
CA THR A 158 -0.79 -1.10 1.44
C THR A 158 -2.28 -0.81 1.24
N THR A 159 -2.72 -0.41 0.05
CA THR A 159 -4.09 0.10 -0.15
C THR A 159 -5.02 -0.89 -0.84
N PHE A 160 -4.45 -1.82 -1.61
CA PHE A 160 -5.20 -2.66 -2.55
C PHE A 160 -6.27 -3.49 -1.85
N SER A 161 -5.89 -4.52 -1.07
CA SER A 161 -6.85 -5.46 -0.48
C SER A 161 -7.94 -4.74 0.33
N ALA A 162 -7.55 -3.73 1.11
CA ALA A 162 -8.45 -2.99 1.98
C ALA A 162 -9.33 -1.93 1.27
N GLN A 163 -9.28 -1.84 -0.06
CA GLN A 163 -9.99 -0.83 -0.87
C GLN A 163 -9.82 0.59 -0.30
N THR A 164 -8.57 0.98 -0.06
CA THR A 164 -8.25 2.37 0.30
C THR A 164 -8.06 3.19 -0.97
N ASN A 165 -9.05 4.02 -1.28
CA ASN A 165 -9.08 4.87 -2.47
C ASN A 165 -8.12 6.04 -2.25
N VAL A 166 -6.96 6.03 -2.91
CA VAL A 166 -5.98 7.11 -2.77
C VAL A 166 -6.50 8.34 -3.50
N ILE A 167 -6.93 9.35 -2.72
CA ILE A 167 -7.49 10.59 -3.25
C ILE A 167 -6.43 11.67 -3.48
N ASP A 168 -5.23 11.49 -2.95
CA ASP A 168 -4.15 12.47 -3.02
C ASP A 168 -2.83 11.78 -2.66
N HIS A 169 -1.75 12.12 -3.34
CA HIS A 169 -0.40 11.80 -2.88
C HIS A 169 0.61 12.89 -3.22
N MET A 170 1.75 12.89 -2.54
CA MET A 170 2.88 13.74 -2.86
C MET A 170 4.21 12.98 -2.80
N ASN A 171 5.09 13.28 -3.76
CA ASN A 171 6.45 12.75 -3.85
C ASN A 171 7.45 13.87 -3.57
N VAL A 172 8.13 13.81 -2.44
CA VAL A 172 9.11 14.81 -2.00
C VAL A 172 10.50 14.36 -2.38
N HIS A 173 11.27 15.23 -3.02
CA HIS A 173 12.72 15.09 -3.24
C HIS A 173 13.44 16.36 -2.74
N GLN A 174 14.78 16.39 -2.69
CA GLN A 174 15.56 17.51 -2.12
C GLN A 174 15.20 17.81 -0.66
N VAL A 175 14.97 16.78 0.17
CA VAL A 175 14.76 16.90 1.62
C VAL A 175 15.51 15.79 2.34
N ALA A 176 16.81 15.99 2.53
CA ALA A 176 17.77 15.04 3.10
C ALA A 176 17.99 15.25 4.60
N ASP A 177 18.27 16.50 5.00
CA ASP A 177 18.75 16.81 6.34
C ASP A 177 17.61 17.03 7.33
N LEU A 178 17.85 16.71 8.60
CA LEU A 178 16.81 16.80 9.63
C LEU A 178 16.32 18.25 9.76
N GLY A 179 15.02 18.47 9.55
CA GLY A 179 14.40 19.80 9.61
C GLY A 179 14.42 20.55 8.28
N GLU A 180 15.12 20.05 7.26
CA GLU A 180 15.13 20.65 5.91
C GLU A 180 13.73 20.72 5.31
N ALA A 181 12.81 19.83 5.71
CA ALA A 181 11.40 19.89 5.35
C ALA A 181 10.77 21.28 5.58
N LEU A 182 11.25 22.02 6.58
CA LEU A 182 10.74 23.35 6.94
C LEU A 182 11.19 24.47 5.98
N THR A 183 12.21 24.20 5.16
CA THR A 183 12.71 25.15 4.15
C THR A 183 11.92 25.07 2.83
N ARG A 184 11.21 23.96 2.62
CA ARG A 184 10.44 23.67 1.40
C ARG A 184 8.99 24.07 1.53
N GLN A 185 8.73 25.37 1.34
CA GLN A 185 7.38 25.95 1.46
C GLN A 185 6.39 25.30 0.49
N ASP A 186 6.82 24.99 -0.73
CA ASP A 186 6.06 24.24 -1.72
C ASP A 186 5.52 22.92 -1.14
N TYR A 187 6.37 22.10 -0.53
CA TYR A 187 5.93 20.85 0.09
C TYR A 187 5.15 21.05 1.39
N ILE A 188 5.42 22.12 2.16
CA ILE A 188 4.63 22.47 3.34
C ILE A 188 3.18 22.77 2.92
N TYR A 189 2.98 23.59 1.89
CA TYR A 189 1.64 23.89 1.39
C TYR A 189 1.01 22.65 0.78
N ARG A 190 1.76 21.86 0.00
CA ARG A 190 1.26 20.62 -0.59
C ARG A 190 0.76 19.62 0.46
N ALA A 191 1.49 19.44 1.56
CA ALA A 191 1.08 18.56 2.66
C ALA A 191 -0.20 19.06 3.36
N LYS A 192 -0.36 20.38 3.54
CA LYS A 192 -1.59 20.96 4.08
C LYS A 192 -2.78 20.71 3.15
N TYR A 193 -2.62 20.94 1.84
CA TYR A 193 -3.65 20.67 0.84
C TYR A 193 -4.02 19.18 0.78
N LEU A 194 -3.04 18.28 0.86
CA LEU A 194 -3.27 16.84 0.96
C LEU A 194 -4.16 16.49 2.16
N GLY A 195 -3.88 17.10 3.32
CA GLY A 195 -4.70 16.95 4.52
C GLY A 195 -6.14 17.46 4.34
N GLN A 196 -6.33 18.59 3.66
CA GLN A 196 -7.64 19.16 3.36
C GLN A 196 -8.43 18.29 2.38
N ASN A 197 -7.78 17.80 1.32
CA ASN A 197 -8.37 16.90 0.33
C ASN A 197 -8.84 15.59 0.98
N LEU A 198 -8.00 14.99 1.84
CA LEU A 198 -8.41 13.81 2.60
C LEU A 198 -9.55 14.11 3.56
N GLY A 199 -9.49 15.23 4.28
CA GLY A 199 -10.56 15.65 5.16
C GLY A 199 -11.90 15.84 4.44
N HIS A 200 -11.87 16.46 3.25
CA HIS A 200 -13.04 16.59 2.39
C HIS A 200 -13.61 15.21 2.01
N ALA A 201 -12.77 14.27 1.60
CA ALA A 201 -13.21 12.94 1.24
C ALA A 201 -13.82 12.16 2.42
N VAL A 202 -13.19 12.24 3.59
CA VAL A 202 -13.66 11.60 4.83
C VAL A 202 -15.03 12.12 5.28
N LEU A 203 -15.27 13.43 5.12
CA LEU A 203 -16.54 14.08 5.46
C LEU A 203 -17.64 13.85 4.41
N ASN A 204 -17.30 13.28 3.25
CA ASN A 204 -18.24 12.98 2.17
C ASN A 204 -18.24 11.47 1.83
N PRO A 205 -18.62 10.58 2.78
CA PRO A 205 -18.59 9.14 2.59
C PRO A 205 -19.61 8.61 1.58
N GLN A 206 -20.60 9.43 1.19
CA GLN A 206 -21.60 9.12 0.16
C GLN A 206 -21.02 9.14 -1.27
N ILE A 207 -19.83 9.73 -1.45
CA ILE A 207 -19.15 9.78 -2.74
C ILE A 207 -18.34 8.49 -2.92
N ASP A 208 -18.49 7.83 -4.08
CA ASP A 208 -17.56 6.80 -4.50
C ASP A 208 -16.23 7.44 -4.92
N TRP A 209 -15.21 7.29 -4.08
CA TRP A 209 -13.89 7.90 -4.28
C TRP A 209 -12.97 7.13 -5.24
N VAL A 210 -13.44 6.02 -5.82
CA VAL A 210 -12.69 5.30 -6.85
C VAL A 210 -12.36 6.24 -8.03
N HIS A 211 -11.08 6.38 -8.37
CA HIS A 211 -10.55 7.28 -9.42
C HIS A 211 -10.88 8.77 -9.25
N LYS A 212 -11.31 9.22 -8.06
CA LYS A 212 -11.52 10.64 -7.77
C LYS A 212 -10.29 11.21 -7.07
N PHE A 213 -9.26 11.48 -7.86
CA PHE A 213 -8.05 12.14 -7.38
C PHE A 213 -8.25 13.64 -7.25
N LEU A 214 -7.86 14.19 -6.11
CA LEU A 214 -7.93 15.60 -5.73
C LEU A 214 -6.54 16.24 -5.63
N GLY A 215 -5.48 15.42 -5.69
CA GLY A 215 -4.10 15.87 -5.63
C GLY A 215 -3.67 16.63 -6.89
N GLU A 216 -2.51 17.26 -6.78
CA GLU A 216 -1.85 17.90 -7.93
C GLU A 216 -1.35 16.85 -8.94
N THR A 217 -1.52 17.14 -10.23
CA THR A 217 -1.04 16.32 -11.33
C THR A 217 0.01 17.09 -12.13
N HIS A 218 1.14 16.44 -12.40
CA HIS A 218 2.28 16.99 -13.14
C HIS A 218 2.51 16.25 -14.46
N GLY A 219 1.42 15.75 -15.07
CA GLY A 219 1.49 14.99 -16.32
C GLY A 219 1.90 13.53 -16.10
N GLU A 220 1.49 12.94 -14.97
CA GLU A 220 1.77 11.55 -14.68
C GLU A 220 1.16 10.62 -15.73
N ALA A 221 1.83 9.49 -15.98
CA ALA A 221 1.43 8.61 -17.08
C ALA A 221 0.03 8.02 -16.85
N CYS A 222 -0.26 7.49 -15.66
CA CYS A 222 -1.49 6.74 -15.41
C CYS A 222 -2.58 7.61 -14.75
N PRO A 223 -3.78 7.77 -15.36
CA PRO A 223 -4.87 8.55 -14.78
C PRO A 223 -5.63 7.84 -13.67
N GLY A 224 -5.37 6.54 -13.44
CA GLY A 224 -6.05 5.77 -12.39
C GLY A 224 -5.39 5.93 -11.02
N CYS A 225 -4.05 5.87 -10.99
CA CYS A 225 -3.25 5.96 -9.76
C CYS A 225 -2.38 7.21 -9.70
N HIS A 226 -2.36 8.04 -10.74
CA HIS A 226 -1.57 9.27 -10.81
C HIS A 226 -0.07 9.04 -10.55
N THR A 227 0.47 7.90 -11.02
CA THR A 227 1.91 7.63 -11.03
C THR A 227 2.41 7.39 -12.45
N SER A 228 3.71 7.61 -12.65
CA SER A 228 4.39 7.43 -13.94
C SER A 228 5.14 6.10 -14.07
N LEU A 229 5.00 5.18 -13.09
CA LEU A 229 5.65 3.88 -13.16
C LEU A 229 4.85 2.92 -14.05
N VAL A 230 5.40 2.66 -15.23
CA VAL A 230 4.79 1.78 -16.25
C VAL A 230 5.77 0.69 -16.69
N VAL A 231 5.24 -0.48 -17.01
CA VAL A 231 5.98 -1.60 -17.58
C VAL A 231 5.81 -1.56 -19.09
N ALA A 232 6.90 -1.25 -19.80
CA ALA A 232 6.99 -1.33 -21.25
C ALA A 232 7.69 -2.64 -21.66
N LYS A 233 7.21 -3.27 -22.74
CA LYS A 233 7.83 -4.47 -23.31
C LYS A 233 8.19 -4.24 -24.78
N PRO A 234 9.38 -4.63 -25.26
CA PRO A 234 9.75 -4.51 -26.66
C PRO A 234 8.71 -5.15 -27.61
N GLY A 235 8.47 -4.51 -28.74
CA GLY A 235 7.50 -4.98 -29.75
C GLY A 235 6.03 -4.75 -29.41
N ARG A 236 5.72 -4.07 -28.28
CA ARG A 236 4.36 -3.68 -27.92
C ARG A 236 4.17 -2.18 -28.08
N ASN A 237 2.98 -1.77 -28.52
CA ASN A 237 2.55 -0.38 -28.58
C ASN A 237 1.76 0.05 -27.32
N TYR A 238 1.86 -0.71 -26.23
CA TYR A 238 1.19 -0.44 -24.97
C TYR A 238 2.12 -0.65 -23.78
N VAL A 239 1.78 0.00 -22.68
CA VAL A 239 2.38 -0.14 -21.37
C VAL A 239 1.34 -0.61 -20.37
N GLU A 240 1.80 -1.25 -19.29
CA GLU A 240 0.97 -1.64 -18.16
C GLU A 240 1.35 -0.77 -16.95
N CYS A 241 0.39 -0.10 -16.32
CA CYS A 241 0.67 0.63 -15.08
C CYS A 241 1.10 -0.35 -13.99
N ALA A 242 2.27 -0.11 -13.37
CA ALA A 242 2.80 -1.00 -12.34
C ALA A 242 1.89 -1.06 -11.10
N ILE A 243 1.11 -0.01 -10.85
CA ILE A 243 0.31 0.15 -9.63
C ILE A 243 -1.09 -0.42 -9.81
N CYS A 244 -1.86 0.13 -10.74
CA CYS A 244 -3.26 -0.26 -10.94
C CYS A 244 -3.44 -1.37 -11.97
N GLY A 245 -2.42 -1.67 -12.78
CA GLY A 245 -2.49 -2.72 -13.80
C GLY A 245 -3.11 -2.31 -15.11
N ARG A 246 -3.64 -1.08 -15.20
CA ARG A 246 -4.26 -0.57 -16.41
C ARG A 246 -3.34 -0.71 -17.61
N LYS A 247 -3.91 -0.99 -18.78
CA LYS A 247 -3.21 -0.93 -20.06
C LYS A 247 -3.39 0.43 -20.71
N GLY A 248 -2.29 1.09 -21.05
CA GLY A 248 -2.27 2.35 -21.80
C GLY A 248 -1.54 2.19 -23.12
N TYR A 249 -2.09 2.72 -24.21
CA TYR A 249 -1.44 2.70 -25.52
C TYR A 249 -0.52 3.90 -25.66
N VAL A 250 0.66 3.67 -26.23
CA VAL A 250 1.69 4.69 -26.40
C VAL A 250 1.69 5.15 -27.85
N SER A 251 1.71 6.47 -28.03
CA SER A 251 1.98 7.11 -29.31
C SER A 251 3.10 8.14 -29.16
N MET A 252 3.82 8.37 -30.25
CA MET A 252 4.86 9.38 -30.35
C MET A 252 4.55 10.23 -31.58
N ALA A 253 4.39 11.54 -31.40
CA ALA A 253 4.21 12.49 -32.48
C ALA A 253 5.08 13.72 -32.18
N ASP A 254 5.85 14.18 -33.18
CA ASP A 254 6.72 15.37 -33.06
C ASP A 254 7.64 15.36 -31.82
N GLY A 255 8.21 14.19 -31.50
CA GLY A 255 9.09 14.00 -30.32
C GLY A 255 8.36 14.01 -28.98
N THR A 256 7.03 14.10 -28.97
CA THR A 256 6.20 14.11 -27.78
C THR A 256 5.57 12.73 -27.55
N LEU A 257 5.81 12.19 -26.36
CA LEU A 257 5.21 10.95 -25.89
C LEU A 257 3.80 11.23 -25.36
N SER A 258 2.81 10.47 -25.82
CA SER A 258 1.44 10.53 -25.31
C SER A 258 0.89 9.15 -25.00
N TYR A 259 -0.06 9.11 -24.06
CA TYR A 259 -0.74 7.90 -23.64
C TYR A 259 -2.24 8.01 -23.89
N THR A 260 -2.83 6.94 -24.39
CA THR A 260 -4.28 6.77 -24.44
C THR A 260 -4.68 5.64 -23.50
N TRP A 261 -5.49 5.95 -22.50
CA TRP A 261 -5.96 5.00 -21.50
C TRP A 261 -7.43 4.69 -21.74
N PRO A 262 -7.76 3.56 -22.40
CA PRO A 262 -9.14 3.12 -22.51
C PRO A 262 -9.70 2.76 -21.13
N ASP A 263 -11.02 2.64 -21.05
CA ASP A 263 -11.66 2.00 -19.91
C ASP A 263 -11.13 0.57 -19.77
N ASP A 264 -10.67 0.23 -18.57
CA ASP A 264 -9.99 -1.04 -18.31
C ASP A 264 -10.66 -1.77 -17.15
N PRO A 265 -11.29 -2.94 -17.41
CA PRO A 265 -11.88 -3.76 -16.36
C PRO A 265 -10.83 -4.40 -15.42
N GLN A 266 -9.55 -4.43 -15.78
CA GLN A 266 -8.48 -5.08 -15.00
C GLN A 266 -7.80 -4.14 -13.98
N ASP A 267 -8.40 -2.99 -13.70
CA ASP A 267 -7.89 -2.06 -12.71
C ASP A 267 -8.03 -2.64 -11.28
N ARG A 268 -6.91 -3.03 -10.68
CA ARG A 268 -6.88 -3.61 -9.33
C ARG A 268 -7.18 -2.61 -8.21
N LEU A 269 -7.26 -1.31 -8.51
CA LEU A 269 -7.75 -0.30 -7.56
C LEU A 269 -9.28 -0.32 -7.46
N THR A 270 -10.01 -0.92 -8.40
CA THR A 270 -11.47 -1.07 -8.33
C THR A 270 -11.88 -2.34 -7.59
N MET A 271 -13.12 -2.40 -7.12
CA MET A 271 -13.69 -3.66 -6.60
C MET A 271 -13.84 -4.71 -7.70
N GLN A 272 -14.22 -4.29 -8.92
CA GLN A 272 -14.35 -5.20 -10.06
C GLN A 272 -13.05 -5.94 -10.36
N GLY A 273 -11.93 -5.20 -10.48
CA GLY A 273 -10.62 -5.80 -10.74
C GLY A 273 -10.16 -6.74 -9.62
N LYS A 274 -10.60 -6.52 -8.37
CA LYS A 274 -10.33 -7.46 -7.26
C LYS A 274 -11.15 -8.75 -7.38
N TYR A 275 -12.43 -8.67 -7.76
CA TYR A 275 -13.18 -9.89 -8.02
C TYR A 275 -12.60 -10.67 -9.21
N ASP A 276 -12.15 -9.97 -10.25
CA ASP A 276 -11.46 -10.59 -11.39
C ASP A 276 -10.20 -11.33 -10.93
N HIS A 277 -9.38 -10.69 -10.10
CA HIS A 277 -8.20 -11.31 -9.50
C HIS A 277 -8.54 -12.55 -8.64
N MET A 278 -9.58 -12.47 -7.80
CA MET A 278 -10.01 -13.62 -6.99
C MET A 278 -10.50 -14.79 -7.85
N ARG A 279 -11.23 -14.51 -8.94
CA ARG A 279 -11.64 -15.52 -9.93
C ARG A 279 -10.44 -16.12 -10.66
N GLU A 280 -9.45 -15.29 -11.01
CA GLU A 280 -8.21 -15.72 -11.64
C GLU A 280 -7.46 -16.74 -10.75
N ILE A 281 -7.31 -16.45 -9.46
CA ILE A 281 -6.67 -17.36 -8.49
C ILE A 281 -7.44 -18.68 -8.39
N ALA A 282 -8.78 -18.62 -8.30
CA ALA A 282 -9.62 -19.81 -8.22
C ALA A 282 -9.45 -20.70 -9.47
N ARG A 283 -9.50 -20.10 -10.65
CA ARG A 283 -9.28 -20.79 -11.93
C ARG A 283 -7.88 -21.41 -12.00
N HIS A 284 -6.83 -20.68 -11.60
CA HIS A 284 -5.47 -21.21 -11.56
C HIS A 284 -5.36 -22.44 -10.65
N SER A 285 -6.01 -22.39 -9.48
CA SER A 285 -6.04 -23.52 -8.54
C SER A 285 -6.73 -24.75 -9.12
N GLU A 286 -7.81 -24.57 -9.88
CA GLU A 286 -8.50 -25.66 -10.60
C GLU A 286 -7.63 -26.27 -11.70
N MET A 287 -6.82 -25.47 -12.39
CA MET A 287 -5.87 -25.94 -13.41
C MET A 287 -4.73 -26.76 -12.82
N TYR A 288 -4.30 -26.45 -11.59
CA TYR A 288 -3.22 -27.18 -10.91
C TYR A 288 -3.69 -28.49 -10.28
N ARG A 289 -4.91 -28.56 -9.74
CA ARG A 289 -5.42 -29.72 -8.97
C ARG A 289 -5.20 -31.10 -9.64
N PRO A 290 -5.39 -31.28 -10.97
CA PRO A 290 -5.13 -32.58 -11.63
C PRO A 290 -3.65 -33.01 -11.63
N GLN A 291 -2.73 -32.08 -11.40
CA GLN A 291 -1.28 -32.29 -11.43
C GLN A 291 -0.67 -32.50 -10.04
N GLU A 292 -1.44 -32.25 -8.98
CA GLU A 292 -0.95 -32.18 -7.60
C GLU A 292 -0.31 -33.49 -7.12
N GLU A 293 -0.90 -34.64 -7.46
CA GLU A 293 -0.34 -35.95 -7.09
C GLU A 293 0.99 -36.22 -7.83
N GLY A 294 1.06 -35.85 -9.10
CA GLY A 294 2.22 -36.10 -9.96
C GLY A 294 3.49 -35.34 -9.54
N VAL A 295 3.36 -34.26 -8.78
CA VAL A 295 4.50 -33.44 -8.34
C VAL A 295 5.00 -33.78 -6.93
N GLN A 296 4.33 -34.65 -6.17
CA GLN A 296 4.67 -34.86 -4.75
C GLN A 296 6.09 -35.42 -4.54
N GLU A 297 6.51 -36.34 -5.41
CA GLU A 297 7.85 -36.94 -5.30
C GLU A 297 8.94 -35.93 -5.62
N GLU A 298 8.76 -35.12 -6.66
CA GLU A 298 9.68 -34.04 -7.00
C GLU A 298 9.71 -32.96 -5.90
N LEU A 299 8.54 -32.58 -5.37
CA LEU A 299 8.41 -31.63 -4.27
C LEU A 299 9.17 -32.12 -3.01
N LYS A 300 9.10 -33.42 -2.70
CA LYS A 300 9.83 -34.02 -1.58
C LYS A 300 11.33 -33.89 -1.76
N LYS A 301 11.84 -34.16 -2.97
CA LYS A 301 13.26 -33.97 -3.31
C LYS A 301 13.71 -32.53 -3.03
N TRP A 302 12.96 -31.54 -3.50
CA TRP A 302 13.32 -30.12 -3.30
C TRP A 302 13.22 -29.67 -1.85
N ARG A 303 12.26 -30.19 -1.08
CA ARG A 303 12.11 -29.89 0.36
C ARG A 303 13.26 -30.43 1.22
N GLN A 304 13.97 -31.46 0.74
CA GLN A 304 15.08 -32.08 1.46
C GLN A 304 16.45 -31.52 1.03
N LEU A 305 16.50 -30.71 -0.03
CA LEU A 305 17.73 -30.17 -0.56
C LEU A 305 18.25 -29.01 0.32
N GLU A 306 19.20 -29.33 1.18
CA GLU A 306 19.80 -28.38 2.14
C GLU A 306 21.27 -28.04 1.83
N ASP A 307 21.84 -28.58 0.75
CA ASP A 307 23.25 -28.41 0.36
C ASP A 307 23.70 -26.93 0.25
N PHE A 308 22.75 -26.04 -0.07
CA PHE A 308 22.97 -24.62 -0.24
C PHE A 308 22.47 -23.78 0.95
N THR A 309 21.93 -24.43 1.98
CA THR A 309 21.34 -23.75 3.14
C THR A 309 22.39 -23.53 4.23
N VAL A 310 22.59 -22.28 4.61
CA VAL A 310 23.48 -21.91 5.72
C VAL A 310 22.66 -21.45 6.90
N ALA A 311 22.89 -22.04 8.08
CA ALA A 311 22.26 -21.60 9.32
C ALA A 311 22.71 -20.18 9.70
N SER A 312 21.77 -19.34 10.13
CA SER A 312 22.08 -17.99 10.60
C SER A 312 22.86 -18.02 11.92
N PRO A 313 23.70 -17.02 12.22
CA PRO A 313 24.47 -16.97 13.47
C PRO A 313 23.57 -17.05 14.72
N SER A 314 22.38 -16.45 14.68
CA SER A 314 21.40 -16.48 15.77
C SER A 314 20.81 -17.86 16.03
N LYS A 315 20.80 -18.75 15.03
CA LYS A 315 20.35 -20.15 15.19
C LYS A 315 21.50 -21.12 15.50
N LYS A 316 22.75 -20.66 15.45
CA LYS A 316 23.95 -21.46 15.78
C LYS A 316 24.27 -21.50 17.28
N ARG A 317 23.63 -20.68 18.12
CA ARG A 317 24.01 -20.48 19.54
C ARG A 317 23.32 -21.42 20.55
N ASP A 318 22.35 -22.23 20.14
CA ASP A 318 21.63 -23.15 21.06
C ASP A 318 22.25 -24.57 21.10
N ILE A 319 23.50 -24.72 20.67
CA ILE A 319 24.27 -25.97 20.78
C ILE A 319 25.60 -25.66 21.48
N LYS A 320 25.55 -25.46 22.80
CA LYS A 320 26.69 -25.60 23.71
C LYS A 320 26.22 -26.16 25.05
#